data_AF-E0WSJ3-F1
#
_entry.id   AF-E0WSJ3-F1
#
_cell.length_a   1.000
_cell.length_b   1.000
_cell.length_c   1.000
_cell.angle_alpha   90.00
_cell.angle_beta   90.00
_cell.angle_gamma   90.00
#
_symmetry.space_group_name_H-M   'P 1'
#
loop_
_entity.id
_entity.type
_entity.pdbx_description
1 polymer ?
#
loop_
_entity_poly.entity_id
_entity_poly.type
_entity_poly.pdbx_seq_one_letter_code
_entity_poly.pdbx_strand_id
1 'polypeptide(L)'
;MSILSLFLTKYQRVQEISSCWIKTHGIKGMTLVLKKTAIILITVILWLSGSYSVVIANPETTADSNIIPGTRMSKETARIQGRKPTISAPSTHQPDAVDINRVSAVEGKFTPVDTLKLIYDYYDEDGDVDKSTVNWFYTLEGVDYPIPDAVNTLADHSTSGSSMVTLPPQAEGASAIKARIQVASAYGYPNIGKLITINEMSQSNTHITAEKLTMATGGIFLATDNPHAGSGAQDYTLPGAPNLIIGETYLFRAWNDDNKNRVWDTNETDITRNLKKIQWILNGNNVMAVRSKSPSILDKRAVSGAITDQYTIPINSRSKSGALAGDQGFNLMVEFN
;
A
#
# COMPACT_ATOMS: atom_id res chain seq x y z
N MET A 1 19.01 15.69 -20.77
CA MET A 1 18.51 14.95 -21.95
C MET A 1 18.24 13.52 -21.51
N SER A 2 17.03 12.99 -21.72
CA SER A 2 16.69 11.64 -21.22
C SER A 2 17.24 10.54 -22.13
N ILE A 3 17.41 9.32 -21.60
CA ILE A 3 17.82 8.15 -22.39
C ILE A 3 16.81 7.88 -23.52
N LEU A 4 15.50 8.04 -23.24
CA LEU A 4 14.43 7.93 -24.23
C LEU A 4 14.56 8.97 -25.37
N SER A 5 14.91 10.21 -25.04
CA SER A 5 15.22 11.26 -26.02
C SER A 5 16.42 10.88 -26.90
N LEU A 6 17.49 10.34 -26.30
CA LEU A 6 18.67 9.91 -27.03
C LEU A 6 18.37 8.72 -27.97
N PHE A 7 17.50 7.80 -27.55
CA PHE A 7 17.01 6.68 -28.36
C PHE A 7 16.14 7.16 -29.53
N LEU A 8 15.18 8.06 -29.31
CA LEU A 8 14.32 8.62 -30.36
C LEU A 8 15.14 9.34 -31.46
N THR A 9 16.10 10.19 -31.07
CA THR A 9 16.97 10.89 -32.03
C THR A 9 17.86 9.92 -32.82
N LYS A 10 18.36 8.84 -32.20
CA LYS A 10 19.11 7.79 -32.91
C LYS A 10 18.21 7.00 -33.87
N TYR A 11 16.98 6.68 -33.47
CA TYR A 11 16.02 5.93 -34.30
C TYR A 11 15.60 6.73 -35.54
N GLN A 12 15.30 8.03 -35.41
CA GLN A 12 15.00 8.90 -36.55
C GLN A 12 16.14 8.95 -37.56
N ARG A 13 17.41 9.12 -37.11
CA ARG A 13 18.56 9.08 -38.03
C ARG A 13 18.68 7.77 -38.81
N VAL A 14 18.36 6.63 -38.22
CA VAL A 14 18.38 5.33 -38.92
C VAL A 14 17.29 5.24 -39.98
N GLN A 15 16.09 5.80 -39.73
CA GLN A 15 15.01 5.90 -40.72
C GLN A 15 15.38 6.86 -41.86
N GLU A 16 16.02 7.99 -41.57
CA GLU A 16 16.48 8.98 -42.56
C GLU A 16 17.56 8.41 -43.49
N ILE A 17 18.59 7.75 -42.92
CA ILE A 17 19.69 7.15 -43.69
C ILE A 17 19.17 6.03 -44.60
N SER A 18 18.31 5.14 -44.10
CA SER A 18 17.74 4.04 -44.89
C SER A 18 16.79 4.53 -46.00
N SER A 19 15.99 5.58 -45.74
CA SER A 19 15.15 6.25 -46.74
C SER A 19 16.00 6.88 -47.87
N CYS A 20 17.11 7.54 -47.52
CA CYS A 20 18.03 8.15 -48.48
C CYS A 20 18.73 7.11 -49.37
N TRP A 21 19.18 5.99 -48.78
CA TRP A 21 19.84 4.90 -49.52
C TRP A 21 18.90 4.19 -50.51
N ILE A 22 17.63 3.98 -50.13
CA ILE A 22 16.60 3.41 -51.01
C ILE A 22 16.29 4.35 -52.19
N LYS A 23 16.22 5.68 -51.95
CA LYS A 23 16.00 6.67 -53.02
C LYS A 23 17.12 6.74 -54.06
N THR A 24 18.36 6.55 -53.62
CA THR A 24 19.56 6.71 -54.49
C THR A 24 19.83 5.52 -55.40
N HIS A 25 19.39 4.30 -55.03
CA HIS A 25 19.73 3.08 -55.76
C HIS A 25 18.57 2.45 -56.55
N GLY A 26 17.37 3.04 -56.55
CA GLY A 26 16.30 2.72 -57.52
C GLY A 26 15.67 1.32 -57.44
N ILE A 27 15.92 0.55 -56.38
CA ILE A 27 15.62 -0.90 -56.31
C ILE A 27 14.12 -1.20 -56.11
N LYS A 28 13.30 -1.03 -57.15
CA LYS A 28 11.92 -1.54 -57.21
C LYS A 28 11.90 -3.06 -57.41
N GLY A 29 11.95 -3.83 -56.32
CA GLY A 29 11.65 -5.27 -56.35
C GLY A 29 12.15 -6.10 -55.17
N MET A 30 13.22 -5.67 -54.49
CA MET A 30 13.94 -6.51 -53.49
C MET A 30 13.47 -6.29 -52.03
N THR A 31 12.28 -5.70 -51.85
CA THR A 31 11.84 -5.02 -50.63
C THR A 31 11.58 -5.91 -49.42
N LEU A 32 11.34 -7.22 -49.61
CA LEU A 32 11.03 -8.15 -48.52
C LEU A 32 12.27 -8.90 -48.02
N VAL A 33 13.19 -9.28 -48.93
CA VAL A 33 14.40 -10.03 -48.57
C VAL A 33 15.37 -9.14 -47.79
N LEU A 34 15.76 -7.98 -48.33
CA LEU A 34 16.68 -7.08 -47.61
C LEU A 34 16.12 -6.61 -46.26
N LYS A 35 14.80 -6.43 -46.12
CA LYS A 35 14.19 -6.13 -44.82
C LYS A 35 14.35 -7.28 -43.82
N LYS A 36 14.12 -8.53 -44.24
CA LYS A 36 14.37 -9.69 -43.38
C LYS A 36 15.86 -9.84 -43.03
N THR A 37 16.77 -9.70 -44.00
CA THR A 37 18.21 -9.79 -43.74
C THR A 37 18.70 -8.67 -42.82
N ALA A 38 18.22 -7.44 -43.00
CA ALA A 38 18.57 -6.31 -42.12
C ALA A 38 18.01 -6.48 -40.70
N ILE A 39 16.77 -6.97 -40.56
CA ILE A 39 16.20 -7.30 -39.24
C ILE A 39 17.03 -8.40 -38.57
N ILE A 40 17.32 -9.51 -39.27
CA ILE A 40 18.14 -10.61 -38.73
C ILE A 40 19.53 -10.10 -38.34
N LEU A 41 20.17 -9.27 -39.15
CA LEU A 41 21.49 -8.71 -38.84
C LEU A 41 21.44 -7.78 -37.63
N ILE A 42 20.40 -6.96 -37.49
CA ILE A 42 20.19 -6.11 -36.30
C ILE A 42 19.91 -6.98 -35.06
N THR A 43 19.12 -8.04 -35.17
CA THR A 43 18.89 -9.00 -34.07
C THR A 43 20.18 -9.71 -33.67
N VAL A 44 21.01 -10.16 -34.63
CA VAL A 44 22.31 -10.79 -34.35
C VAL A 44 23.30 -9.78 -33.75
N ILE A 45 23.31 -8.52 -34.20
CA ILE A 45 24.13 -7.47 -33.59
C ILE A 45 23.68 -7.18 -32.15
N LEU A 46 22.37 -7.13 -31.88
CA LEU A 46 21.83 -6.96 -30.52
C LEU A 46 22.11 -8.18 -29.60
N TRP A 47 22.17 -9.38 -30.18
CA TRP A 47 22.53 -10.61 -29.48
C TRP A 47 24.02 -10.67 -29.14
N LEU A 48 24.88 -10.26 -30.09
CA LEU A 48 26.33 -10.14 -29.90
C LEU A 48 26.74 -8.92 -29.05
N SER A 49 25.94 -7.86 -28.97
CA SER A 49 26.23 -6.67 -28.15
C SER A 49 25.90 -6.84 -26.66
N GLY A 50 25.94 -8.07 -26.13
CA GLY A 50 26.04 -8.36 -24.71
C GLY A 50 24.92 -7.79 -23.82
N SER A 51 23.66 -7.82 -24.28
CA SER A 51 22.51 -7.24 -23.56
C SER A 51 21.38 -8.24 -23.29
N TYR A 52 21.72 -9.53 -23.12
CA TYR A 52 20.80 -10.55 -22.61
C TYR A 52 21.48 -11.47 -21.58
N SER A 53 21.52 -11.03 -20.33
CA SER A 53 21.77 -11.92 -19.18
C SER A 53 20.54 -12.79 -18.92
N VAL A 54 20.28 -13.76 -19.80
CA VAL A 54 19.33 -14.83 -19.51
C VAL A 54 19.96 -15.71 -18.45
N VAL A 55 19.46 -15.59 -17.23
CA VAL A 55 19.82 -16.46 -16.11
C VAL A 55 19.40 -17.89 -16.44
N ILE A 56 20.36 -18.72 -16.84
CA ILE A 56 20.20 -20.18 -16.70
C ILE A 56 20.30 -20.45 -15.20
N ALA A 57 19.16 -20.69 -14.58
CA ALA A 57 19.07 -20.91 -13.14
C ALA A 57 19.74 -22.23 -12.76
N ASN A 58 20.98 -22.15 -12.27
CA ASN A 58 21.53 -23.16 -11.39
C ASN A 58 21.06 -22.77 -9.97
N PRO A 59 20.22 -23.56 -9.28
CA PRO A 59 19.48 -23.11 -8.09
C PRO A 59 20.32 -23.09 -6.80
N GLU A 60 21.61 -22.74 -6.88
CA GLU A 60 22.49 -22.48 -5.75
C GLU A 60 23.64 -21.54 -6.18
N THR A 61 23.96 -20.56 -5.34
CA THR A 61 25.09 -19.60 -5.48
C THR A 61 25.09 -18.64 -6.69
N THR A 62 24.31 -17.56 -6.60
CA THR A 62 24.66 -16.26 -7.24
C THR A 62 24.79 -15.19 -6.18
N ALA A 63 26.01 -14.71 -5.92
CA ALA A 63 26.26 -13.61 -4.98
C ALA A 63 26.05 -12.25 -5.67
N ASP A 64 25.41 -11.30 -4.96
CA ASP A 64 25.18 -9.93 -5.45
C ASP A 64 26.52 -9.21 -5.71
N SER A 65 26.89 -9.04 -6.98
CA SER A 65 28.17 -8.49 -7.41
C SER A 65 28.22 -6.96 -7.33
N ASN A 66 28.06 -6.41 -6.12
CA ASN A 66 28.46 -5.04 -5.74
C ASN A 66 28.62 -4.84 -4.21
N ILE A 67 28.66 -5.93 -3.43
CA ILE A 67 28.82 -5.85 -1.97
C ILE A 67 30.26 -5.46 -1.60
N ILE A 68 30.42 -4.32 -0.91
CA ILE A 68 31.65 -4.00 -0.18
C ILE A 68 31.81 -5.04 0.95
N PRO A 69 32.96 -5.73 1.09
CA PRO A 69 33.13 -6.79 2.09
C PRO A 69 32.78 -6.32 3.51
N GLY A 70 31.73 -6.90 4.09
CA GLY A 70 31.19 -6.56 5.41
C GLY A 70 29.77 -5.99 5.39
N THR A 71 29.34 -5.32 4.31
CA THR A 71 28.00 -4.74 4.22
C THR A 71 26.90 -5.80 4.08
N ARG A 72 25.83 -5.63 4.86
CA ARG A 72 24.64 -6.48 4.92
C ARG A 72 23.38 -5.66 4.70
N MET A 73 22.30 -6.36 4.32
CA MET A 73 20.94 -5.84 4.29
C MET A 73 20.07 -6.62 5.27
N SER A 74 19.07 -5.97 5.88
CA SER A 74 17.93 -6.66 6.51
C SER A 74 17.13 -7.44 5.44
N LYS A 75 16.18 -8.28 5.87
CA LYS A 75 15.07 -8.62 4.95
C LYS A 75 14.22 -7.36 4.70
N GLU A 76 13.51 -7.36 3.58
CA GLU A 76 12.38 -6.46 3.39
C GLU A 76 11.30 -6.77 4.43
N THR A 77 10.72 -5.71 5.00
CA THR A 77 9.55 -5.83 5.85
C THR A 77 8.29 -6.14 5.05
N ALA A 78 7.17 -6.39 5.75
CA ALA A 78 5.85 -6.09 5.21
C ALA A 78 5.76 -4.62 4.74
N ARG A 79 4.76 -4.27 3.93
CA ARG A 79 4.66 -2.91 3.37
C ARG A 79 4.47 -1.87 4.48
N ILE A 80 4.94 -0.66 4.24
CA ILE A 80 4.49 0.52 4.98
C ILE A 80 3.01 0.73 4.65
N GLN A 81 2.20 0.84 5.68
CA GLN A 81 0.79 1.15 5.65
C GLN A 81 0.52 2.42 6.47
N GLY A 82 -0.61 3.04 6.17
CA GLY A 82 -1.21 4.02 7.07
C GLY A 82 -1.97 3.31 8.18
N ARG A 83 -2.71 4.06 8.98
CA ARG A 83 -3.79 3.45 9.76
C ARG A 83 -4.94 3.08 8.80
N LYS A 84 -5.90 2.29 9.29
CA LYS A 84 -7.15 2.06 8.54
C LYS A 84 -8.04 3.29 8.72
N PRO A 85 -8.73 3.78 7.68
CA PRO A 85 -9.77 4.78 7.86
C PRO A 85 -10.89 4.21 8.75
N THR A 86 -11.40 5.05 9.63
CA THR A 86 -12.46 4.73 10.61
C THR A 86 -13.60 5.75 10.50
N ILE A 87 -14.71 5.45 11.16
CA ILE A 87 -15.79 6.42 11.37
C ILE A 87 -16.23 6.44 12.82
N SER A 88 -16.91 7.50 13.24
CA SER A 88 -17.55 7.61 14.54
C SER A 88 -18.90 8.33 14.48
N ALA A 89 -19.71 8.15 15.53
CA ALA A 89 -20.99 8.84 15.68
C ALA A 89 -20.76 10.31 16.13
N PRO A 90 -21.16 11.34 15.37
CA PRO A 90 -20.85 12.74 15.71
C PRO A 90 -21.34 13.19 17.10
N SER A 91 -22.47 12.66 17.58
CA SER A 91 -23.04 13.02 18.89
C SER A 91 -22.29 12.44 20.11
N THR A 92 -21.48 11.41 19.93
CA THR A 92 -20.80 10.67 21.03
C THR A 92 -19.32 10.42 20.80
N HIS A 93 -18.83 10.64 19.58
CA HIS A 93 -17.53 10.23 19.06
C HIS A 93 -17.20 8.74 19.26
N GLN A 94 -18.21 7.88 19.44
CA GLN A 94 -18.00 6.43 19.59
C GLN A 94 -17.48 5.84 18.26
N PRO A 95 -16.34 5.13 18.25
CA PRO A 95 -15.78 4.55 17.04
C PRO A 95 -16.61 3.36 16.53
N ASP A 96 -16.60 3.16 15.20
CA ASP A 96 -17.44 2.19 14.47
C ASP A 96 -18.96 2.39 14.63
N ALA A 97 -19.40 3.54 15.18
CA ALA A 97 -20.80 3.92 15.35
C ALA A 97 -21.20 5.07 14.41
N VAL A 98 -22.49 5.38 14.38
CA VAL A 98 -23.11 6.43 13.58
C VAL A 98 -24.27 7.07 14.35
N ASP A 99 -24.60 8.32 14.03
CA ASP A 99 -25.88 8.91 14.45
C ASP A 99 -26.98 8.51 13.46
N ILE A 100 -28.17 8.16 13.95
CA ILE A 100 -29.33 7.85 13.11
C ILE A 100 -30.51 8.72 13.55
N ASN A 101 -30.97 9.56 12.63
CA ASN A 101 -32.19 10.35 12.77
C ASN A 101 -33.29 9.71 11.94
N ARG A 102 -34.51 9.69 12.49
CA ARG A 102 -35.71 9.17 11.82
C ARG A 102 -36.83 10.20 11.88
N VAL A 103 -37.51 10.42 10.75
CA VAL A 103 -38.80 11.11 10.71
C VAL A 103 -39.84 10.10 10.22
N SER A 104 -40.65 9.62 11.15
CA SER A 104 -41.72 8.65 10.88
C SER A 104 -43.02 9.37 10.51
N ALA A 105 -43.77 8.83 9.56
CA ALA A 105 -45.16 9.22 9.33
C ALA A 105 -46.11 8.64 10.39
N VAL A 106 -45.76 7.47 10.97
CA VAL A 106 -46.49 6.81 12.06
C VAL A 106 -45.54 6.42 13.19
N GLU A 107 -45.92 6.69 14.44
CA GLU A 107 -45.11 6.31 15.61
C GLU A 107 -45.07 4.78 15.79
N GLY A 108 -43.91 4.25 16.20
CA GLY A 108 -43.73 2.82 16.54
C GLY A 108 -43.77 1.82 15.36
N LYS A 109 -44.07 2.25 14.13
CA LYS A 109 -44.13 1.39 12.93
C LYS A 109 -43.29 1.98 11.81
N PHE A 110 -42.59 1.16 11.02
CA PHE A 110 -42.01 1.63 9.76
C PHE A 110 -43.12 1.74 8.71
N THR A 111 -43.29 2.93 8.14
CA THR A 111 -44.23 3.21 7.07
C THR A 111 -43.51 3.63 5.79
N PRO A 112 -44.05 3.31 4.60
CA PRO A 112 -43.66 4.02 3.38
C PRO A 112 -43.71 5.54 3.60
N VAL A 113 -42.81 6.26 2.94
CA VAL A 113 -42.53 7.71 3.12
C VAL A 113 -41.83 8.11 4.42
N ASP A 114 -41.58 7.20 5.38
CA ASP A 114 -40.63 7.48 6.47
C ASP A 114 -39.25 7.84 5.91
N THR A 115 -38.56 8.79 6.54
CA THR A 115 -37.18 9.13 6.17
C THR A 115 -36.21 8.76 7.28
N LEU A 116 -35.06 8.22 6.86
CA LEU A 116 -33.95 7.84 7.71
C LEU A 116 -32.70 8.58 7.23
N LYS A 117 -32.00 9.24 8.15
CA LYS A 117 -30.72 9.90 7.90
C LYS A 117 -29.66 9.39 8.86
N LEU A 118 -28.67 8.71 8.31
CA LEU A 118 -27.44 8.30 8.97
C LEU A 118 -26.40 9.42 8.83
N ILE A 119 -25.63 9.69 9.89
CA ILE A 119 -24.56 10.69 9.92
C ILE A 119 -23.32 10.07 10.60
N TYR A 120 -22.14 10.31 10.04
CA TYR A 120 -20.87 9.79 10.55
C TYR A 120 -19.76 10.83 10.39
N ASP A 121 -18.90 10.96 11.39
CA ASP A 121 -17.60 11.60 11.21
C ASP A 121 -16.65 10.56 10.61
N TYR A 122 -15.81 10.97 9.65
CA TYR A 122 -14.75 10.14 9.09
C TYR A 122 -13.41 10.53 9.71
N TYR A 123 -12.57 9.54 10.02
CA TYR A 123 -11.22 9.79 10.50
C TYR A 123 -10.19 8.91 9.80
N ASP A 124 -9.10 9.55 9.37
CA ASP A 124 -7.92 8.93 8.79
C ASP A 124 -6.69 9.72 9.27
N GLU A 125 -5.79 9.05 9.98
CA GLU A 125 -4.65 9.69 10.66
C GLU A 125 -3.56 10.16 9.68
N ASP A 126 -3.50 9.55 8.49
CA ASP A 126 -2.61 9.90 7.39
C ASP A 126 -3.08 11.14 6.61
N GLY A 127 -4.36 11.53 6.80
CA GLY A 127 -5.00 12.71 6.23
C GLY A 127 -5.67 12.48 4.88
N ASP A 128 -5.92 11.23 4.49
CA ASP A 128 -6.57 10.90 3.23
C ASP A 128 -8.07 11.25 3.24
N VAL A 129 -8.62 11.49 2.05
CA VAL A 129 -10.02 11.94 1.88
C VAL A 129 -10.97 10.75 1.93
N ASP A 130 -12.16 10.93 2.51
CA ASP A 130 -13.22 9.91 2.54
C ASP A 130 -13.62 9.43 1.12
N LYS A 131 -13.93 8.14 1.03
CA LYS A 131 -14.52 7.47 -0.14
C LYS A 131 -15.43 6.30 0.29
N SER A 132 -15.95 6.37 1.51
CA SER A 132 -16.82 5.35 2.10
C SER A 132 -18.12 5.20 1.31
N THR A 133 -18.73 4.01 1.36
CA THR A 133 -20.00 3.75 0.64
C THR A 133 -21.05 3.23 1.61
N VAL A 134 -22.22 3.87 1.61
CA VAL A 134 -23.38 3.49 2.44
C VAL A 134 -24.46 2.90 1.53
N ASN A 135 -24.91 1.70 1.88
CA ASN A 135 -25.95 0.96 1.17
C ASN A 135 -27.08 0.60 2.15
N TRP A 136 -28.33 0.86 1.78
CA TRP A 136 -29.51 0.61 2.62
C TRP A 136 -30.30 -0.60 2.14
N PHE A 137 -30.93 -1.29 3.09
CA PHE A 137 -31.76 -2.47 2.83
C PHE A 137 -32.96 -2.47 3.77
N TYR A 138 -34.08 -3.06 3.35
CA TYR A 138 -35.18 -3.46 4.23
C TYR A 138 -35.28 -4.98 4.28
N THR A 139 -35.61 -5.53 5.44
CA THR A 139 -35.84 -6.97 5.62
C THR A 139 -37.33 -7.24 5.60
N LEU A 140 -37.81 -8.02 4.63
CA LEU A 140 -39.21 -8.47 4.53
C LEU A 140 -39.23 -10.00 4.54
N GLU A 141 -40.04 -10.60 5.41
CA GLU A 141 -40.12 -12.07 5.60
C GLU A 141 -38.74 -12.75 5.85
N GLY A 142 -37.77 -12.01 6.40
CA GLY A 142 -36.40 -12.47 6.65
C GLY A 142 -35.42 -12.29 5.48
N VAL A 143 -35.87 -11.76 4.33
CA VAL A 143 -35.05 -11.51 3.14
C VAL A 143 -34.67 -10.04 3.04
N ASP A 144 -33.39 -9.75 2.77
CA ASP A 144 -32.87 -8.37 2.62
C ASP A 144 -33.00 -7.87 1.18
N TYR A 145 -33.75 -6.79 0.98
CA TYR A 145 -33.96 -6.10 -0.30
C TYR A 145 -33.28 -4.72 -0.28
N PRO A 146 -32.51 -4.34 -1.33
CA PRO A 146 -31.82 -3.06 -1.37
C PRO A 146 -32.79 -1.89 -1.58
N ILE A 147 -32.46 -0.72 -1.03
CA ILE A 147 -33.09 0.56 -1.36
C ILE A 147 -32.09 1.37 -2.19
N PRO A 148 -32.28 1.50 -3.52
CA PRO A 148 -31.25 2.07 -4.40
C PRO A 148 -31.15 3.59 -4.33
N ASP A 149 -32.25 4.28 -4.04
CA ASP A 149 -32.38 5.75 -4.14
C ASP A 149 -31.82 6.51 -2.91
N ALA A 150 -30.76 5.97 -2.29
CA ALA A 150 -30.10 6.58 -1.15
C ALA A 150 -29.21 7.77 -1.56
N VAL A 151 -29.46 8.94 -1.00
CA VAL A 151 -28.66 10.14 -1.23
C VAL A 151 -27.45 10.13 -0.29
N ASN A 152 -26.26 9.95 -0.87
CA ASN A 152 -24.99 9.84 -0.16
C ASN A 152 -24.14 11.11 -0.31
N THR A 153 -23.68 11.65 0.81
CA THR A 153 -22.68 12.72 0.91
C THR A 153 -21.47 12.18 1.68
N LEU A 154 -20.30 12.21 1.06
CA LEU A 154 -19.03 11.86 1.72
C LEU A 154 -18.68 12.90 2.80
N ALA A 155 -17.92 12.47 3.79
CA ALA A 155 -17.32 13.38 4.76
C ALA A 155 -16.17 14.20 4.14
N ASP A 156 -15.79 15.29 4.79
CA ASP A 156 -14.43 15.81 4.74
C ASP A 156 -13.88 16.06 6.14
N HIS A 157 -12.59 16.40 6.26
CA HIS A 157 -11.91 16.66 7.55
C HIS A 157 -12.47 17.88 8.33
N SER A 158 -13.57 18.47 7.88
CA SER A 158 -14.30 19.55 8.53
C SER A 158 -15.82 19.35 8.59
N THR A 159 -16.38 18.31 7.97
CA THR A 159 -17.83 18.08 7.86
C THR A 159 -18.19 16.59 7.86
N SER A 160 -19.16 16.20 8.68
CA SER A 160 -19.65 14.83 8.80
C SER A 160 -20.28 14.33 7.49
N GLY A 161 -19.93 13.10 7.11
CA GLY A 161 -20.58 12.37 6.02
C GLY A 161 -22.01 12.01 6.41
N SER A 162 -22.89 11.84 5.42
CA SER A 162 -24.26 11.39 5.69
C SER A 162 -24.88 10.60 4.55
N SER A 163 -25.87 9.79 4.88
CA SER A 163 -26.65 9.00 3.95
C SER A 163 -28.12 9.09 4.32
N MET A 164 -28.97 9.42 3.36
CA MET A 164 -30.41 9.63 3.58
C MET A 164 -31.23 8.76 2.62
N VAL A 165 -32.27 8.12 3.16
CA VAL A 165 -33.18 7.26 2.40
C VAL A 165 -34.63 7.51 2.82
N THR A 166 -35.54 7.46 1.85
CA THR A 166 -36.99 7.41 2.08
C THR A 166 -37.44 5.95 1.93
N LEU A 167 -38.25 5.42 2.86
CA LEU A 167 -38.72 4.05 2.76
C LEU A 167 -39.68 3.88 1.56
N PRO A 168 -39.37 2.97 0.62
CA PRO A 168 -40.20 2.74 -0.55
C PRO A 168 -41.49 1.99 -0.18
N PRO A 169 -42.56 2.04 -0.98
CA PRO A 169 -43.81 1.31 -0.73
C PRO A 169 -43.62 -0.18 -0.46
N GLN A 170 -42.63 -0.81 -1.09
CA GLN A 170 -42.29 -2.23 -0.93
C GLN A 170 -41.70 -2.59 0.44
N ALA A 171 -41.33 -1.59 1.26
CA ALA A 171 -40.87 -1.79 2.63
C ALA A 171 -42.01 -1.74 3.68
N GLU A 172 -43.27 -1.64 3.27
CA GLU A 172 -44.40 -1.78 4.20
C GLU A 172 -44.39 -3.18 4.85
N GLY A 173 -44.48 -3.22 6.18
CA GLY A 173 -44.38 -4.47 6.95
C GLY A 173 -42.97 -5.04 7.09
N ALA A 174 -41.92 -4.34 6.64
CA ALA A 174 -40.53 -4.76 6.86
C ALA A 174 -40.21 -4.92 8.36
N SER A 175 -39.56 -6.03 8.72
CA SER A 175 -39.21 -6.36 10.10
C SER A 175 -37.99 -5.60 10.62
N ALA A 176 -37.10 -5.17 9.73
CA ALA A 176 -35.92 -4.37 10.06
C ALA A 176 -35.52 -3.47 8.88
N ILE A 177 -34.89 -2.34 9.18
CA ILE A 177 -34.16 -1.51 8.20
C ILE A 177 -32.68 -1.56 8.55
N LYS A 178 -31.85 -1.82 7.54
CA LYS A 178 -30.42 -2.10 7.66
C LYS A 178 -29.60 -1.10 6.84
N ALA A 179 -28.38 -0.85 7.32
CA ALA A 179 -27.36 -0.13 6.56
C ALA A 179 -26.03 -0.87 6.60
N ARG A 180 -25.28 -0.85 5.49
CA ARG A 180 -23.91 -1.34 5.40
C ARG A 180 -23.01 -0.19 4.94
N ILE A 181 -22.01 0.14 5.75
CA ILE A 181 -20.98 1.12 5.45
C ILE A 181 -19.68 0.37 5.21
N GLN A 182 -19.20 0.35 3.97
CA GLN A 182 -17.80 0.03 3.73
C GLN A 182 -17.00 1.32 3.93
N VAL A 183 -16.34 1.44 5.08
CA VAL A 183 -15.42 2.56 5.33
C VAL A 183 -14.24 2.44 4.37
N ALA A 184 -13.88 3.53 3.69
CA ALA A 184 -12.81 3.54 2.70
C ALA A 184 -12.24 4.95 2.52
N SER A 185 -10.94 5.03 2.23
CA SER A 185 -10.27 6.26 1.85
C SER A 185 -10.10 6.34 0.32
N ALA A 186 -9.91 7.56 -0.19
CA ALA A 186 -9.69 7.82 -1.61
C ALA A 186 -8.28 7.43 -2.07
N TYR A 187 -7.33 7.40 -1.14
CA TYR A 187 -5.88 7.27 -1.32
C TYR A 187 -5.30 6.36 -0.23
N GLY A 188 -4.00 6.14 -0.25
CA GLY A 188 -3.28 5.40 0.78
C GLY A 188 -3.42 3.89 0.68
N TYR A 189 -2.94 3.20 1.71
CA TYR A 189 -2.96 1.74 1.86
C TYR A 189 -2.80 1.40 3.36
N PRO A 190 -3.72 0.65 3.98
CA PRO A 190 -4.93 0.04 3.41
C PRO A 190 -6.02 1.08 3.17
N ASN A 191 -6.47 1.26 1.93
CA ASN A 191 -7.52 2.22 1.61
C ASN A 191 -8.96 1.74 1.93
N ILE A 192 -9.06 0.63 2.67
CA ILE A 192 -10.30 -0.06 3.03
C ILE A 192 -10.28 -0.27 4.54
N GLY A 193 -11.20 0.41 5.22
CA GLY A 193 -11.44 0.29 6.64
C GLY A 193 -12.36 -0.89 6.97
N LYS A 194 -13.03 -0.80 8.12
CA LYS A 194 -13.98 -1.80 8.58
C LYS A 194 -15.26 -1.79 7.73
N LEU A 195 -15.83 -2.96 7.46
CA LEU A 195 -17.23 -3.07 7.02
C LEU A 195 -18.12 -3.00 8.26
N ILE A 196 -18.82 -1.89 8.43
CA ILE A 196 -19.79 -1.69 9.52
C ILE A 196 -21.16 -2.10 9.01
N THR A 197 -21.80 -3.05 9.70
CA THR A 197 -23.13 -3.56 9.33
C THR A 197 -24.10 -3.34 10.48
N ILE A 198 -25.12 -2.53 10.20
CA ILE A 198 -26.23 -2.22 11.10
C ILE A 198 -27.32 -3.25 10.78
N ASN A 199 -27.20 -4.45 11.37
CA ASN A 199 -28.09 -5.61 11.16
C ASN A 199 -29.51 -5.38 11.71
N GLU A 200 -29.54 -4.67 12.82
CA GLU A 200 -30.59 -3.78 13.29
C GLU A 200 -29.83 -2.56 13.85
N MET A 201 -30.53 -1.53 14.31
CA MET A 201 -29.94 -0.37 14.99
C MET A 201 -29.57 -0.71 16.46
N SER A 202 -28.83 -1.82 16.67
CA SER A 202 -28.65 -2.50 17.97
C SER A 202 -27.36 -3.38 18.15
N GLN A 203 -26.15 -2.78 18.04
CA GLN A 203 -24.84 -3.18 18.70
C GLN A 203 -24.05 -4.48 18.26
N SER A 204 -22.71 -4.45 17.99
CA SER A 204 -21.72 -5.62 17.97
C SER A 204 -20.22 -5.30 17.57
N ASN A 205 -19.19 -6.14 17.91
CA ASN A 205 -17.74 -6.00 17.50
C ASN A 205 -16.80 -7.25 17.77
N THR A 206 -15.63 -7.46 17.07
CA THR A 206 -14.36 -8.24 17.44
C THR A 206 -13.34 -8.55 16.27
N HIS A 207 -12.04 -8.91 16.54
CA HIS A 207 -10.89 -9.27 15.62
C HIS A 207 -9.71 -10.04 16.35
N ILE A 208 -8.68 -10.67 15.68
CA ILE A 208 -7.23 -10.95 16.10
C ILE A 208 -6.36 -11.86 15.12
N THR A 209 -5.01 -12.06 15.35
CA THR A 209 -3.88 -12.31 14.35
C THR A 209 -2.70 -13.31 14.76
N ALA A 210 -1.49 -13.32 14.11
CA ALA A 210 -0.32 -14.28 14.27
C ALA A 210 1.14 -13.78 13.87
N GLU A 211 2.21 -14.63 13.86
CA GLU A 211 3.70 -14.39 13.60
C GLU A 211 4.45 -15.58 12.84
N LYS A 212 5.79 -15.84 12.66
CA LYS A 212 7.19 -15.30 12.97
C LYS A 212 8.35 -16.04 12.14
N LEU A 213 9.66 -15.83 12.45
CA LEU A 213 10.96 -16.51 12.02
C LEU A 213 11.53 -16.22 10.58
N THR A 214 12.73 -16.54 10.02
CA THR A 214 14.06 -17.24 10.28
C THR A 214 15.09 -16.78 9.17
N MET A 215 16.46 -16.87 9.13
CA MET A 215 17.64 -17.02 10.05
C MET A 215 18.71 -15.88 9.83
N ALA A 216 19.57 -15.52 10.81
CA ALA A 216 20.68 -14.53 10.93
C ALA A 216 20.49 -13.09 10.41
N THR A 217 20.42 -12.06 11.29
CA THR A 217 19.65 -10.85 10.94
C THR A 217 19.91 -9.53 11.68
N GLY A 218 19.64 -8.45 10.96
CA GLY A 218 19.22 -7.17 11.52
C GLY A 218 17.72 -7.01 11.32
N GLY A 219 16.97 -6.99 12.42
CA GLY A 219 15.51 -6.93 12.48
C GLY A 219 15.01 -5.51 12.70
N ILE A 220 13.72 -5.29 12.45
CA ILE A 220 13.06 -3.99 12.57
C ILE A 220 11.89 -4.13 13.54
N PHE A 221 11.95 -3.42 14.66
CA PHE A 221 11.05 -3.56 15.80
C PHE A 221 10.32 -2.24 16.06
N LEU A 222 9.11 -2.29 16.61
CA LEU A 222 8.41 -1.07 17.05
C LEU A 222 9.05 -0.52 18.34
N ALA A 223 9.30 0.78 18.41
CA ALA A 223 10.05 1.38 19.52
C ALA A 223 9.34 1.25 20.88
N THR A 224 8.00 1.27 20.89
CA THR A 224 7.17 1.11 22.09
C THR A 224 7.27 -0.26 22.73
N ASP A 225 7.68 -1.28 21.98
CA ASP A 225 7.81 -2.66 22.45
C ASP A 225 9.06 -2.85 23.32
N ASN A 226 9.91 -1.82 23.44
CA ASN A 226 11.17 -1.82 24.18
C ASN A 226 12.06 -3.04 23.85
N PRO A 227 12.36 -3.29 22.56
CA PRO A 227 12.98 -4.53 22.08
C PRO A 227 14.36 -4.79 22.69
N HIS A 228 14.50 -5.96 23.30
CA HIS A 228 15.74 -6.50 23.86
C HIS A 228 15.79 -8.04 23.72
N ALA A 229 16.95 -8.65 23.99
CA ALA A 229 17.15 -10.09 24.00
C ALA A 229 16.10 -10.80 24.88
N GLY A 230 15.32 -11.72 24.28
CA GLY A 230 14.26 -12.47 24.97
C GLY A 230 12.94 -11.71 25.20
N SER A 231 12.82 -10.45 24.77
CA SER A 231 11.63 -9.61 25.01
C SER A 231 10.33 -10.10 24.36
N GLY A 232 10.43 -10.97 23.34
CA GLY A 232 9.29 -11.43 22.55
C GLY A 232 8.76 -10.44 21.50
N ALA A 233 9.31 -9.22 21.44
CA ALA A 233 8.91 -8.14 20.52
C ALA A 233 8.83 -8.58 19.04
N GLN A 234 8.00 -7.90 18.26
CA GLN A 234 7.79 -8.24 16.85
C GLN A 234 8.94 -7.74 15.97
N ASP A 235 9.58 -8.64 15.22
CA ASP A 235 10.47 -8.27 14.11
C ASP A 235 9.66 -8.24 12.80
N TYR A 236 9.46 -7.04 12.30
CA TYR A 236 8.69 -6.73 11.10
C TYR A 236 9.38 -7.18 9.80
N THR A 237 10.61 -7.71 9.85
CA THR A 237 11.33 -8.32 8.70
C THR A 237 11.00 -9.79 8.47
N LEU A 238 10.12 -10.37 9.27
CA LEU A 238 9.76 -11.80 9.25
C LEU A 238 8.45 -12.05 8.46
N PRO A 239 8.29 -13.20 7.78
CA PRO A 239 7.05 -13.51 7.06
C PRO A 239 5.85 -13.58 8.01
N GLY A 240 4.72 -13.03 7.59
CA GLY A 240 3.50 -12.98 8.39
C GLY A 240 3.47 -11.87 9.46
N ALA A 241 4.56 -11.12 9.65
CA ALA A 241 4.56 -9.89 10.44
C ALA A 241 3.51 -8.88 9.94
N PRO A 242 2.94 -8.03 10.81
CA PRO A 242 2.03 -6.99 10.39
C PRO A 242 2.75 -5.94 9.55
N ASN A 243 1.98 -5.17 8.78
CA ASN A 243 2.49 -4.03 8.04
C ASN A 243 3.03 -2.96 9.00
N LEU A 244 4.06 -2.21 8.58
CA LEU A 244 4.55 -1.07 9.35
C LEU A 244 3.54 0.06 9.25
N ILE A 245 3.46 0.91 10.27
CA ILE A 245 2.47 1.99 10.34
C ILE A 245 3.18 3.34 10.23
N ILE A 246 2.62 4.25 9.44
CA ILE A 246 3.08 5.64 9.33
C ILE A 246 2.93 6.39 10.65
N GLY A 247 3.83 7.33 10.92
CA GLY A 247 3.90 8.07 12.19
C GLY A 247 4.63 7.30 13.29
N GLU A 248 4.60 5.96 13.25
CA GLU A 248 5.30 5.13 14.22
C GLU A 248 6.82 5.20 14.08
N THR A 249 7.50 4.91 15.19
CA THR A 249 8.96 4.89 15.29
C THR A 249 9.46 3.46 15.39
N TYR A 250 10.37 3.10 14.49
CA TYR A 250 10.98 1.79 14.42
C TYR A 250 12.45 1.83 14.84
N LEU A 251 12.88 0.75 15.48
CA LEU A 251 14.25 0.49 15.90
C LEU A 251 14.82 -0.67 15.09
N PHE A 252 15.97 -0.43 14.49
CA PHE A 252 16.80 -1.46 13.89
C PHE A 252 17.67 -2.09 14.97
N ARG A 253 17.67 -3.43 15.06
CA ARG A 253 18.55 -4.17 15.98
C ARG A 253 19.24 -5.28 15.22
N ALA A 254 20.56 -5.39 15.36
CA ALA A 254 21.37 -6.47 14.83
C ALA A 254 21.94 -7.29 15.99
N TRP A 255 21.83 -8.62 15.91
CA TRP A 255 22.30 -9.53 16.94
C TRP A 255 23.04 -10.73 16.35
N ASN A 256 23.82 -11.40 17.19
CA ASN A 256 24.35 -12.72 16.88
C ASN A 256 23.24 -13.76 17.06
N ASP A 257 22.55 -14.09 15.96
CA ASP A 257 21.62 -15.21 15.86
C ASP A 257 22.39 -16.54 15.82
N ASP A 258 22.89 -16.96 16.97
CA ASP A 258 23.82 -18.08 17.13
C ASP A 258 23.10 -19.41 16.90
N ASN A 259 21.82 -19.48 17.26
CA ASN A 259 20.99 -20.69 17.08
C ASN A 259 20.31 -20.75 15.69
N LYS A 260 20.33 -19.65 14.92
CA LYS A 260 19.82 -19.49 13.55
C LYS A 260 18.29 -19.49 13.43
N ASN A 261 17.57 -18.87 14.36
CA ASN A 261 16.10 -18.82 14.38
C ASN A 261 15.43 -17.46 14.05
N ARG A 262 16.14 -16.31 14.07
CA ARG A 262 15.57 -14.93 14.08
C ARG A 262 14.44 -14.65 15.07
N VAL A 263 14.39 -15.38 16.17
CA VAL A 263 14.07 -14.71 17.43
C VAL A 263 15.33 -13.91 17.78
N TRP A 264 15.19 -12.86 18.59
CA TRP A 264 16.32 -12.31 19.32
C TRP A 264 16.22 -12.91 20.73
N ASP A 265 16.87 -14.06 20.94
CA ASP A 265 16.72 -14.85 22.15
C ASP A 265 17.51 -14.28 23.35
N THR A 266 17.12 -14.63 24.58
CA THR A 266 17.64 -14.06 25.84
C THR A 266 19.17 -14.10 25.98
N ASN A 267 19.83 -15.04 25.32
CA ASN A 267 21.28 -15.25 25.39
C ASN A 267 22.05 -14.58 24.23
N GLU A 268 21.36 -13.95 23.28
CA GLU A 268 21.94 -13.47 22.02
C GLU A 268 22.38 -12.00 22.10
N THR A 269 23.63 -11.76 21.68
CA THR A 269 24.31 -10.47 21.91
C THR A 269 23.86 -9.39 20.92
N ASP A 270 23.42 -8.24 21.44
CA ASP A 270 23.24 -7.01 20.67
C ASP A 270 24.58 -6.52 20.10
N ILE A 271 24.69 -6.44 18.78
CA ILE A 271 25.84 -5.88 18.07
C ILE A 271 25.53 -4.54 17.40
N THR A 272 24.33 -3.98 17.57
CA THR A 272 23.87 -2.74 16.92
C THR A 272 24.80 -1.55 17.20
N ARG A 273 25.34 -1.45 18.42
CA ARG A 273 26.29 -0.40 18.81
C ARG A 273 27.71 -0.58 18.26
N ASN A 274 28.02 -1.76 17.73
CA ASN A 274 29.32 -2.08 17.12
C ASN A 274 29.32 -1.85 15.60
N LEU A 275 28.16 -1.51 15.02
CA LEU A 275 28.00 -1.18 13.62
C LEU A 275 28.68 0.15 13.27
N LYS A 276 29.33 0.19 12.12
CA LYS A 276 30.01 1.37 11.55
C LYS A 276 29.11 2.13 10.59
N LYS A 277 28.07 1.48 10.08
CA LYS A 277 27.03 2.09 9.23
C LYS A 277 25.66 1.54 9.57
N ILE A 278 24.68 2.43 9.61
CA ILE A 278 23.25 2.14 9.50
C ILE A 278 22.70 3.09 8.45
N GLN A 279 21.85 2.61 7.54
CA GLN A 279 21.14 3.44 6.56
C GLN A 279 19.79 2.82 6.24
N TRP A 280 18.70 3.52 6.56
CA TRP A 280 17.35 3.06 6.23
C TRP A 280 17.05 3.25 4.74
N ILE A 281 16.37 2.28 4.14
CA ILE A 281 16.17 2.12 2.70
C ILE A 281 14.71 1.76 2.42
N LEU A 282 14.14 2.34 1.36
CA LEU A 282 12.83 1.98 0.83
C LEU A 282 12.98 1.21 -0.49
N ASN A 283 12.20 0.16 -0.68
CA ASN A 283 12.18 -0.65 -1.89
C ASN A 283 10.76 -0.89 -2.43
N GLY A 284 10.65 -1.19 -3.72
CA GLY A 284 9.41 -1.59 -4.39
C GLY A 284 8.59 -0.43 -4.94
N ASN A 285 7.26 -0.56 -4.89
CA ASN A 285 6.31 0.39 -5.48
C ASN A 285 5.40 0.96 -4.39
N ASN A 286 5.29 2.28 -4.28
CA ASN A 286 4.31 2.89 -3.37
C ASN A 286 2.89 2.89 -3.97
N VAL A 287 1.92 3.26 -3.15
CA VAL A 287 0.55 3.57 -3.58
C VAL A 287 0.38 5.08 -3.79
N MET A 288 -0.75 5.50 -4.35
CA MET A 288 -1.13 6.91 -4.39
C MET A 288 -1.59 7.33 -2.98
N ALA A 289 -0.69 7.96 -2.22
CA ALA A 289 -0.85 8.30 -0.81
C ALA A 289 -0.89 9.81 -0.50
N VAL A 290 -1.01 10.63 -1.57
CA VAL A 290 -1.42 12.04 -1.52
C VAL A 290 -2.17 12.35 -2.83
N ARG A 291 -3.19 13.21 -2.76
CA ARG A 291 -3.99 13.68 -3.90
C ARG A 291 -3.13 14.07 -5.13
N SER A 292 -3.63 13.68 -6.31
CA SER A 292 -3.11 13.98 -7.66
C SER A 292 -1.63 13.64 -7.96
N LYS A 293 -0.97 12.82 -7.14
CA LYS A 293 0.42 12.37 -7.36
C LYS A 293 0.48 10.89 -7.75
N SER A 294 1.01 10.61 -8.94
CA SER A 294 1.16 9.22 -9.42
C SER A 294 2.08 8.38 -8.52
N PRO A 295 1.83 7.06 -8.42
CA PRO A 295 2.77 6.11 -7.83
C PRO A 295 4.17 6.18 -8.43
N SER A 296 5.15 5.74 -7.65
CA SER A 296 6.59 5.77 -7.91
C SER A 296 7.21 4.41 -7.57
N ILE A 297 8.28 4.07 -8.28
CA ILE A 297 9.09 2.87 -8.04
C ILE A 297 10.43 3.32 -7.45
N LEU A 298 10.88 2.66 -6.38
CA LEU A 298 12.17 2.85 -5.76
C LEU A 298 12.91 1.51 -5.71
N ASP A 299 14.10 1.44 -6.32
CA ASP A 299 15.03 0.32 -6.14
C ASP A 299 16.03 0.70 -5.05
N LYS A 300 15.98 -0.02 -3.92
CA LYS A 300 16.88 0.09 -2.75
C LYS A 300 17.30 1.53 -2.41
N ARG A 301 16.32 2.44 -2.34
CA ARG A 301 16.53 3.89 -2.17
C ARG A 301 16.82 4.25 -0.71
N ALA A 302 18.05 4.71 -0.44
CA ALA A 302 18.42 5.32 0.84
C ALA A 302 17.52 6.52 1.20
N VAL A 303 16.99 6.54 2.43
CA VAL A 303 16.22 7.64 2.99
C VAL A 303 17.18 8.71 3.52
N SER A 304 17.07 9.93 2.99
CA SER A 304 18.04 11.00 3.26
C SER A 304 18.06 11.41 4.74
N GLY A 305 19.21 11.21 5.39
CA GLY A 305 19.45 11.52 6.80
C GLY A 305 19.05 10.44 7.80
N ALA A 306 18.43 9.33 7.36
CA ALA A 306 18.06 8.21 8.24
C ALA A 306 19.26 7.25 8.40
N ILE A 307 20.23 7.66 9.21
CA ILE A 307 21.52 6.96 9.43
C ILE A 307 21.73 6.43 10.87
N THR A 308 20.67 6.48 11.68
CA THR A 308 20.62 6.04 13.08
C THR A 308 19.94 4.68 13.22
N ASP A 309 20.12 4.01 14.36
CA ASP A 309 19.38 2.78 14.71
C ASP A 309 17.87 3.01 14.91
N GLN A 310 17.43 4.27 14.97
CA GLN A 310 16.03 4.69 15.03
C GLN A 310 15.60 5.39 13.73
N TYR A 311 14.38 5.11 13.27
CA TYR A 311 13.70 5.84 12.19
C TYR A 311 12.19 5.94 12.43
N THR A 312 11.66 7.17 12.38
CA THR A 312 10.21 7.44 12.40
C THR A 312 9.71 7.52 10.96
N ILE A 313 8.69 6.73 10.62
CA ILE A 313 8.09 6.79 9.28
C ILE A 313 7.29 8.09 9.17
N PRO A 314 7.63 9.02 8.25
CA PRO A 314 6.95 10.30 8.16
C PRO A 314 5.56 10.14 7.54
N ILE A 315 4.59 10.93 8.01
CA ILE A 315 3.32 11.12 7.28
C ILE A 315 3.61 11.54 5.83
N ASN A 316 2.80 11.06 4.87
CA ASN A 316 3.14 11.10 3.43
C ASN A 316 3.55 12.48 2.91
N SER A 317 2.92 13.54 3.41
CA SER A 317 3.22 14.94 3.07
C SER A 317 4.59 15.45 3.54
N ARG A 318 5.29 14.72 4.43
CA ARG A 318 6.59 15.06 5.03
C ARG A 318 7.73 14.11 4.64
N SER A 319 7.50 13.18 3.70
CA SER A 319 8.51 12.21 3.25
C SER A 319 9.80 12.87 2.71
N LYS A 320 10.94 12.18 2.91
CA LYS A 320 12.27 12.52 2.38
C LYS A 320 12.87 11.44 1.47
N SER A 321 12.08 10.44 1.05
CA SER A 321 12.55 9.41 0.10
C SER A 321 12.86 9.97 -1.29
N GLY A 322 12.11 11.00 -1.69
CA GLY A 322 12.07 11.57 -3.02
C GLY A 322 10.88 11.08 -3.87
N ALA A 323 10.07 10.16 -3.36
CA ALA A 323 8.78 9.82 -3.96
C ALA A 323 7.75 10.92 -3.63
N LEU A 324 7.19 11.58 -4.66
CA LEU A 324 6.29 12.71 -4.44
C LEU A 324 5.01 12.35 -3.67
N ALA A 325 4.55 11.10 -3.79
CA ALA A 325 3.33 10.60 -3.16
C ALA A 325 3.48 10.16 -1.69
N GLY A 326 4.70 10.17 -1.13
CA GLY A 326 4.97 9.62 0.21
C GLY A 326 5.49 8.19 0.18
N ASP A 327 5.59 7.57 1.37
CA ASP A 327 6.32 6.31 1.58
C ASP A 327 5.40 5.08 1.72
N GLN A 328 4.09 5.30 1.86
CA GLN A 328 3.06 4.26 2.00
C GLN A 328 3.05 3.29 0.80
N GLY A 329 3.15 1.99 1.06
CA GLY A 329 3.17 0.92 0.07
C GLY A 329 4.56 0.41 -0.31
N PHE A 330 5.63 1.17 -0.08
CA PHE A 330 7.00 0.64 -0.15
C PHE A 330 7.27 -0.38 0.95
N ASN A 331 8.28 -1.22 0.76
CA ASN A 331 8.86 -2.07 1.78
C ASN A 331 10.05 -1.34 2.44
N LEU A 332 10.25 -1.52 3.74
CA LEU A 332 11.37 -0.92 4.49
C LEU A 332 12.51 -1.92 4.63
N MET A 333 13.74 -1.41 4.62
CA MET A 333 14.98 -2.16 4.81
C MET A 333 16.01 -1.32 5.57
N VAL A 334 17.05 -1.96 6.07
CA VAL A 334 18.26 -1.31 6.58
C VAL A 334 19.51 -1.93 5.94
N GLU A 335 20.41 -1.09 5.43
CA GLU A 335 21.79 -1.43 5.13
C GLU A 335 22.65 -1.21 6.38
N PHE A 336 23.51 -2.17 6.73
CA PHE A 336 24.37 -2.11 7.91
C PHE A 336 25.73 -2.78 7.71
N ASN A 337 26.77 -2.32 8.44
CA ASN A 337 28.12 -2.93 8.45
C ASN A 337 28.92 -2.61 9.73
#